data_AF-A0A2V8B8E0-F1
#
_entry.id   AF-A0A2V8B8E0-F1
#
_cell.length_a   1.000
_cell.length_b   1.000
_cell.length_c   1.000
_cell.angle_alpha   90.00
_cell.angle_beta   90.00
_cell.angle_gamma   90.00
#
_symmetry.space_group_name_H-M   'P 1'
#
loop_
_entity.id
_entity.type
_entity.pdbx_description
1 polymer ?
#
loop_
_entity_poly.entity_id
_entity_poly.type
_entity_poly.pdbx_seq_one_letter_code
_entity_poly.pdbx_strand_id
1 'polypeptide(L)' 'MKLQAVIDRLVTKTGPYEDQMFIDQLSNVAREIGQADQKVGASAYERYNDLLKEWTAIKADADRALG' A
#
# COMPACT_ATOMS: atom_id res chain seq x y z
N MET A 1 15.14 3.18 13.93
CA MET A 1 14.24 4.22 14.49
C MET A 1 12.80 3.86 14.19
N LYS A 2 11.85 4.19 15.07
CA LYS A 2 10.42 3.85 14.89
C LYS A 2 9.82 4.43 13.60
N LEU A 3 10.19 5.66 13.26
CA LEU A 3 9.76 6.31 12.01
C LEU A 3 10.30 5.60 10.76
N GLN A 4 11.56 5.14 10.79
CA GLN A 4 12.14 4.41 9.65
C GLN A 4 11.38 3.12 9.35
N ALA A 5 10.91 2.41 10.39
CA ALA A 5 10.11 1.19 10.20
C ALA A 5 8.76 1.47 9.53
N VAL A 6 8.17 2.65 9.75
CA VAL A 6 6.95 3.09 9.06
C VAL A 6 7.25 3.40 7.58
N ILE A 7 8.35 4.12 7.32
CA ILE A 7 8.79 4.44 5.96
C ILE A 7 9.06 3.17 5.15
N ASP A 8 9.72 2.18 5.77
CA ASP A 8 10.07 0.91 5.15
C ASP A 8 8.85 0.09 4.71
N ARG A 9 7.67 0.33 5.30
CA ARG A 9 6.40 -0.30 4.87
C ARG A 9 5.70 0.47 3.75
N LEU A 10 5.98 1.76 3.64
CA LEU A 10 5.32 2.65 2.68
C LEU A 10 6.01 2.63 1.32
N VAL A 11 7.35 2.68 1.33
CA VAL A 11 8.16 2.98 0.16
C VAL A 11 9.02 1.78 -0.22
N THR A 12 8.92 1.33 -1.47
CA THR A 12 9.83 0.32 -2.01
C THR A 12 11.24 0.88 -2.05
N LYS A 13 12.17 0.16 -1.41
CA LYS A 13 13.59 0.47 -1.47
C LYS A 13 14.14 -0.01 -2.81
N THR A 14 14.93 0.81 -3.46
CA THR A 14 15.53 0.46 -4.74
C THR A 14 16.64 -0.57 -4.57
N GLY A 15 16.72 -1.56 -5.47
CA GLY A 15 17.69 -2.63 -5.35
C GLY A 15 17.57 -3.72 -6.43
N PRO A 16 18.46 -4.73 -6.40
CA PRO A 16 18.43 -5.83 -7.37
C PRO A 16 17.20 -6.73 -7.23
N TYR A 17 16.56 -6.73 -6.06
CA TYR A 17 15.27 -7.38 -5.81
C TYR A 17 14.38 -6.40 -5.08
N GLU A 18 13.29 -5.97 -5.72
CA GLU A 18 12.36 -4.99 -5.18
C GLU A 18 11.03 -5.68 -4.89
N ASP A 19 10.64 -5.68 -3.61
CA ASP A 19 9.27 -6.01 -3.22
C ASP A 19 8.43 -4.73 -3.29
N GLN A 20 7.28 -4.81 -3.96
CA GLN A 20 6.33 -3.70 -4.02
C GLN A 20 5.77 -3.43 -2.62
N MET A 21 5.99 -2.23 -2.11
CA MET A 21 5.48 -1.79 -0.81
C MET A 21 4.11 -1.14 -0.97
N PHE A 22 3.55 -0.67 0.14
CA PHE A 22 2.17 -0.21 0.22
C PHE A 22 1.78 0.77 -0.89
N ILE A 23 2.60 1.79 -1.16
CA ILE A 23 2.27 2.83 -2.16
C ILE A 23 2.18 2.24 -3.57
N ASP A 24 3.09 1.34 -3.94
CA ASP A 24 3.10 0.71 -5.26
C ASP A 24 1.92 -0.25 -5.41
N GLN A 25 1.65 -1.05 -4.38
CA GLN A 25 0.51 -1.96 -4.36
C GLN A 25 -0.81 -1.19 -4.50
N LEU A 26 -0.99 -0.11 -3.73
CA LEU A 26 -2.18 0.74 -3.80
C LEU A 26 -2.31 1.39 -5.18
N SER A 27 -1.22 1.92 -5.72
CA SER A 27 -1.20 2.54 -7.04
C SER A 27 -1.55 1.54 -8.15
N ASN A 28 -1.07 0.30 -8.04
CA ASN A 28 -1.35 -0.76 -8.99
C ASN A 28 -2.81 -1.19 -8.98
N VAL A 29 -3.37 -1.43 -7.79
CA VAL A 29 -4.77 -1.81 -7.63
C VAL A 29 -5.71 -0.67 -8.05
N ALA A 30 -5.39 0.56 -7.68
CA ALA A 30 -6.18 1.73 -8.10
C ALA A 30 -6.19 1.89 -9.63
N ARG A 31 -5.06 1.61 -10.30
CA ARG A 31 -4.97 1.63 -11.76
C ARG A 31 -5.81 0.52 -12.39
N GLU A 32 -5.70 -0.71 -11.89
CA GLU A 32 -6.51 -1.84 -12.34
C GLU A 32 -8.01 -1.52 -12.23
N ILE A 33 -8.43 -0.95 -11.10
CA ILE A 33 -9.83 -0.57 -10.88
C ILE A 33 -10.26 0.57 -11.81
N GLY A 34 -9.43 1.60 -11.97
CA GLY A 34 -9.79 2.85 -12.63
C GLY A 34 -9.60 2.87 -14.15
N GLN A 35 -8.80 1.96 -14.71
CA GLN A 35 -8.40 1.99 -16.12
C GLN A 35 -8.75 0.72 -16.90
N ALA A 36 -9.44 -0.24 -16.28
CA ALA A 36 -9.84 -1.43 -17.01
C ALA A 36 -10.94 -1.12 -18.03
N ASP A 37 -10.70 -1.50 -19.29
CA ASP A 37 -11.70 -1.44 -20.36
C ASP A 37 -12.86 -2.43 -20.12
N GLN A 38 -12.61 -3.49 -19.35
CA GLN A 38 -13.60 -4.50 -18.98
C GLN A 38 -13.97 -4.37 -17.51
N LYS A 39 -15.10 -5.00 -17.12
CA LYS A 39 -15.53 -5.06 -15.73
C LYS A 39 -14.43 -5.70 -14.88
N VAL A 40 -13.95 -4.94 -13.89
CA VAL A 40 -12.94 -5.39 -12.93
C VAL A 40 -13.54 -6.46 -12.02
N GLY A 41 -12.75 -7.50 -11.74
CA GLY A 41 -13.14 -8.58 -10.84
C GLY A 41 -13.31 -8.10 -9.39
N ALA A 42 -14.16 -8.77 -8.62
CA ALA A 42 -14.40 -8.45 -7.21
C ALA A 42 -13.10 -8.48 -6.38
N SER A 43 -12.17 -9.37 -6.74
CA SER A 43 -10.86 -9.52 -6.09
C SER A 43 -10.02 -8.24 -6.06
N ALA A 44 -10.12 -7.37 -7.07
CA ALA A 44 -9.38 -6.10 -7.08
C ALA A 44 -9.93 -5.14 -6.02
N TYR A 45 -11.26 -5.08 -5.88
CA TYR A 45 -11.91 -4.29 -4.83
C TYR A 45 -11.69 -4.86 -3.43
N GLU A 46 -11.67 -6.19 -3.28
CA GLU A 46 -11.28 -6.85 -2.04
C GLU A 46 -9.85 -6.48 -1.65
N ARG A 47 -8.91 -6.55 -2.61
CA ARG A 47 -7.52 -6.14 -2.38
C ARG A 47 -7.41 -4.67 -2.00
N TYR A 48 -8.17 -3.79 -2.65
CA TYR A 48 -8.22 -2.38 -2.32
C TYR A 48 -8.71 -2.16 -0.88
N ASN A 49 -9.78 -2.85 -0.48
CA ASN A 49 -10.31 -2.76 0.89
C ASN A 49 -9.31 -3.24 1.94
N ASP A 50 -8.54 -4.28 1.64
CA ASP A 50 -7.50 -4.77 2.53
C ASP A 50 -6.34 -3.76 2.67
N LEU A 51 -5.96 -3.10 1.58
CA LEU A 51 -4.98 -2.02 1.61
C LEU A 51 -5.50 -0.82 2.44
N LEU A 52 -6.79 -0.51 2.43
CA LEU A 52 -7.34 0.55 3.29
C LEU A 52 -7.29 0.19 4.79
N LYS A 53 -7.47 -1.09 5.14
CA LYS A 53 -7.26 -1.55 6.52
C LYS A 53 -5.79 -1.45 6.91
N GLU A 54 -4.89 -1.86 6.02
CA GLU A 54 -3.46 -1.75 6.24
C GLU A 54 -3.01 -0.29 6.41
N TRP A 55 -3.54 0.63 5.59
CA TRP A 55 -3.32 2.07 5.73
C TRP A 55 -3.68 2.57 7.12
N THR A 56 -4.83 2.15 7.65
CA THR A 56 -5.27 2.53 9.00
C THR A 56 -4.27 2.07 10.06
N ALA A 57 -3.71 0.86 9.92
CA ALA A 57 -2.68 0.35 10.81
C ALA A 57 -1.35 1.13 10.67
N ILE A 58 -0.89 1.39 9.44
CA ILE A 58 0.32 2.18 9.17
C ILE A 58 0.18 3.58 9.75
N LYS A 59 -0.97 4.24 9.57
CA LYS A 59 -1.24 5.56 10.14
C LYS A 59 -1.12 5.54 11.66
N ALA A 60 -1.71 4.54 12.32
CA ALA A 60 -1.63 4.42 13.78
C ALA A 60 -0.18 4.17 14.28
N ASP A 61 0.63 3.44 13.51
CA ASP A 61 2.07 3.27 13.81
C ASP A 61 2.84 4.58 13.60
N ALA A 62 2.51 5.35 12.55
CA ALA A 62 3.10 6.65 12.27
C ALA A 62 2.80 7.67 13.37
N ASP A 63 1.54 7.77 13.80
CA ASP A 63 1.13 8.66 14.89
C ASP A 63 1.91 8.34 16.19
N ARG A 64 2.11 7.05 16.49
CA ARG A 64 2.93 6.58 17.63
C ARG A 64 4.44 6.80 17.49
N ALA A 65 4.93 6.96 16.26
CA ALA A 65 6.35 7.20 15.99
C ALA A 65 6.71 8.69 16.00
N LEU A 66 5.72 9.56 15.82
CA LEU A 66 5.85 11.02 15.80
C LEU A 66 5.55 11.68 17.16
N GLY A 67 4.76 11.02 18.02
CA GLY A 67 4.53 11.40 19.42
C GLY A 67 5.61 10.87 20.36
#